data_AF-A0A7Y2H6J9-F1
#
_entry.id   AF-A0A7Y2H6J9-F1
#
_cell.length_a   1.000
_cell.length_b   1.000
_cell.length_c   1.000
_cell.angle_alpha   90.00
_cell.angle_beta   90.00
_cell.angle_gamma   90.00
#
_symmetry.space_group_name_H-M   'P 1'
#
loop_
_entity.id
_entity.type
_entity.pdbx_description
1 polymer ?
#
loop_
_entity_poly.entity_id
_entity_poly.type
_entity_poly.pdbx_seq_one_letter_code
_entity_poly.pdbx_strand_id
1 'polypeptide(L)'
;MNKILFCLFILLSFSCRDDQHHSPSVVFTGEIVNPTGEYVYLFKNDVEIDSAKLDENNRFSFRLDSISEGLHNFKHNPEYQYIYLEEGDSLAVRLNTTDFDESLVFSGSGEKVNNFLIEMFLSHEEEEEYINTLYTLSPSEFSQKIDSLRNIKLEYLDRLLQEHEFSDQTREIAQASIDYDYYIYKELYPFFHKKRQGMDQVPELPGDFYAYRDNVDLNNEDLTYFRPYYKFINYHLSNRTYMQCVDNCDMANPAVKSYLHFNTHKLGLIDSLITQKDLRDNVFRYVAIDYLLKVQDKEENNEQFIEKFHQLSGNNKHIKEINNLYEGIKNIQPNNELPAIMVADHGGNMVQLKDIARGKDVVFYFWSANQKGHFDSMVSRVKELEKKYPDYHFIGLNFNTEDDTWQNLVASKGLNPDNQYRSRNFEELTNTLVIYPMNKVIIAKDSLIVDAFANLYTSF
;
A
#
# COMPACT_ATOMS: atom_id res chain seq x y z
N MET A 1 -71.46 57.36 -9.31
CA MET A 1 -72.16 56.13 -8.87
C MET A 1 -71.31 54.95 -9.33
N ASN A 2 -70.55 54.34 -8.40
CA ASN A 2 -70.73 52.96 -7.89
C ASN A 2 -70.40 51.87 -8.93
N LYS A 3 -69.60 50.82 -8.74
CA LYS A 3 -68.92 50.14 -7.60
C LYS A 3 -68.01 49.04 -8.22
N ILE A 4 -66.76 48.82 -7.75
CA ILE A 4 -66.25 47.65 -6.96
C ILE A 4 -66.30 46.29 -7.73
N LEU A 5 -65.17 45.72 -8.19
CA LEU A 5 -64.19 44.80 -7.54
C LEU A 5 -64.67 43.33 -7.40
N PHE A 6 -63.97 42.36 -8.02
CA PHE A 6 -63.41 41.09 -7.45
C PHE A 6 -62.90 40.18 -8.59
N CYS A 7 -61.58 39.96 -8.75
CA CYS A 7 -60.79 38.86 -8.18
C CYS A 7 -61.28 37.44 -8.52
N LEU A 8 -60.52 36.73 -9.36
CA LEU A 8 -60.09 35.35 -9.06
C LEU A 8 -58.86 34.99 -9.93
N PHE A 9 -57.68 35.19 -9.35
CA PHE A 9 -56.42 34.60 -9.82
C PHE A 9 -56.42 33.15 -9.32
N ILE A 10 -56.68 32.19 -10.19
CA ILE A 10 -56.54 30.76 -9.86
C ILE A 10 -55.05 30.43 -9.99
N LEU A 11 -54.36 30.42 -8.85
CA LEU A 11 -53.10 29.74 -8.64
C LEU A 11 -53.34 28.23 -8.83
N LEU A 12 -52.91 27.69 -9.97
CA LEU A 12 -52.71 26.26 -10.15
C LEU A 12 -51.40 25.87 -9.48
N SER A 13 -51.46 25.66 -8.16
CA SER A 13 -50.41 24.95 -7.43
C SER A 13 -50.51 23.46 -7.77
N PHE A 14 -49.81 23.03 -8.82
CA PHE A 14 -49.42 21.62 -8.92
C PHE A 14 -48.38 21.35 -7.82
N SER A 15 -48.85 20.95 -6.65
CA SER A 15 -48.02 20.24 -5.69
C SER A 15 -47.75 18.86 -6.30
N CYS A 16 -46.58 18.70 -6.93
CA CYS A 16 -45.97 17.38 -7.00
C CYS A 16 -45.75 16.94 -5.54
N ARG A 17 -46.49 15.93 -5.10
CA ARG A 17 -45.98 15.06 -4.05
C ARG A 17 -44.86 14.28 -4.69
N ASP A 18 -43.64 14.61 -4.30
CA ASP A 18 -42.50 13.73 -4.51
C ASP A 18 -42.69 12.56 -3.54
N ASP A 19 -43.51 11.59 -3.92
CA ASP A 19 -43.48 10.27 -3.32
C ASP A 19 -42.21 9.59 -3.87
N GLN A 20 -41.04 10.11 -3.46
CA GLN A 20 -39.76 9.44 -3.67
C GLN A 20 -39.80 8.19 -2.80
N HIS A 21 -40.19 7.08 -3.41
CA HIS A 21 -39.62 5.80 -3.02
C HIS A 21 -38.11 5.96 -3.16
N HIS A 22 -37.41 6.25 -2.05
CA HIS A 22 -35.95 6.24 -2.01
C HIS A 22 -35.52 4.86 -2.49
N SER A 23 -35.06 4.78 -3.74
CA SER A 23 -34.44 3.58 -4.26
C SER A 23 -33.10 3.48 -3.55
N PRO A 24 -32.77 2.34 -2.92
CA PRO A 24 -31.44 2.15 -2.33
C PRO A 24 -30.34 2.09 -3.40
N SER A 25 -30.73 2.06 -4.68
CA SER A 25 -29.84 1.91 -5.80
C SER A 25 -28.87 3.08 -5.95
N VAL A 26 -27.60 2.74 -6.11
CA VAL A 26 -26.52 3.70 -6.35
C VAL A 26 -26.17 3.71 -7.84
N VAL A 27 -26.02 4.91 -8.39
CA VAL A 27 -25.54 5.15 -9.76
C VAL A 27 -24.19 5.84 -9.67
N PHE A 28 -23.14 5.13 -10.07
CA PHE A 28 -21.79 5.69 -10.17
C PHE A 28 -21.37 5.72 -11.64
N THR A 29 -21.08 6.91 -12.17
CA THR A 29 -20.76 7.10 -13.59
C THR A 29 -19.50 7.94 -13.74
N GLY A 30 -18.91 7.95 -14.93
CA GLY A 30 -17.84 8.91 -15.18
C GLY A 30 -17.30 8.92 -16.58
N GLU A 31 -16.37 9.84 -16.82
CA GLU A 31 -15.60 10.02 -18.05
C GLU A 31 -14.11 9.99 -17.73
N ILE A 32 -13.36 9.13 -18.43
CA ILE A 32 -11.91 9.03 -18.33
C ILE A 32 -11.26 9.65 -19.55
N VAL A 33 -10.48 10.71 -19.36
CA VAL A 33 -9.62 11.27 -20.40
C VAL A 33 -8.29 10.52 -20.43
N ASN A 34 -7.82 10.23 -21.64
CA ASN A 34 -6.59 9.48 -21.93
C ASN A 34 -6.53 8.06 -21.33
N PRO A 35 -7.59 7.25 -21.39
CA PRO A 35 -7.65 5.97 -20.67
C PRO A 35 -6.47 5.06 -20.97
N THR A 36 -5.95 4.44 -19.92
CA THR A 36 -4.83 3.47 -19.93
C THR A 36 -5.32 2.02 -20.00
N GLY A 37 -6.62 1.79 -19.87
CA GLY A 37 -7.27 0.48 -20.00
C GLY A 37 -8.72 0.58 -20.49
N GLU A 38 -9.37 -0.57 -20.71
CA GLU A 38 -10.75 -0.63 -21.22
C GLU A 38 -11.83 -0.63 -20.12
N TYR A 39 -11.44 -0.76 -18.86
CA TYR A 39 -12.36 -0.99 -17.74
C TYR A 39 -12.07 -0.09 -16.55
N VAL A 40 -13.13 0.21 -15.81
CA VAL A 40 -13.09 0.71 -14.44
C VAL A 40 -13.57 -0.41 -13.52
N TYR A 41 -12.91 -0.57 -12.39
CA TYR A 41 -13.22 -1.61 -11.41
C TYR A 41 -13.62 -0.95 -10.10
N LEU A 42 -14.68 -1.44 -9.45
CA LEU A 42 -15.16 -0.94 -8.17
C LEU A 42 -14.90 -1.99 -7.08
N PHE A 43 -14.35 -1.57 -5.95
CA PHE A 43 -13.98 -2.43 -4.84
C PHE A 43 -14.63 -1.98 -3.54
N LYS A 44 -15.03 -2.94 -2.71
CA LYS A 44 -15.24 -2.74 -1.26
C LYS A 44 -14.06 -3.42 -0.58
N ASN A 45 -13.32 -2.66 0.21
CA ASN A 45 -12.13 -3.17 0.87
C ASN A 45 -11.14 -3.74 -0.17
N ASP A 46 -10.79 -5.02 -0.08
CA ASP A 46 -9.92 -5.78 -0.99
C ASP A 46 -10.68 -6.64 -2.02
N VAL A 47 -12.02 -6.53 -2.09
CA VAL A 47 -12.88 -7.35 -2.96
C VAL A 47 -13.46 -6.52 -4.11
N GLU A 48 -13.22 -6.98 -5.34
CA GLU A 48 -13.87 -6.43 -6.53
C GLU A 48 -15.38 -6.74 -6.49
N ILE A 49 -16.20 -5.69 -6.53
CA ILE A 49 -17.67 -5.81 -6.54
C ILE A 49 -18.19 -5.91 -7.97
N ASP A 50 -17.67 -5.06 -8.85
CA ASP A 50 -18.12 -4.97 -10.24
C ASP A 50 -17.05 -4.32 -11.13
N SER A 51 -17.21 -4.47 -12.44
CA SER A 51 -16.40 -3.77 -13.45
C SER A 51 -17.27 -3.21 -14.59
N ALA A 52 -16.94 -2.00 -15.04
CA ALA A 52 -17.63 -1.31 -16.12
C ALA A 52 -16.68 -1.08 -17.30
N LYS A 53 -17.07 -1.55 -18.48
CA LYS A 53 -16.34 -1.28 -19.73
C LYS A 53 -16.57 0.17 -20.17
N LEU A 54 -15.52 0.83 -20.64
CA LEU A 54 -15.61 2.15 -21.26
C LEU A 54 -16.38 2.10 -22.59
N ASP A 55 -17.25 3.07 -22.82
CA ASP A 55 -17.93 3.29 -24.10
C ASP A 55 -17.02 3.99 -25.13
N GLU A 56 -17.53 4.21 -26.35
CA GLU A 56 -16.80 4.89 -27.43
C GLU A 56 -16.38 6.33 -27.10
N ASN A 57 -16.95 6.93 -26.05
CA ASN A 57 -16.64 8.27 -25.54
C ASN A 57 -15.85 8.21 -24.22
N ASN A 58 -15.25 7.06 -23.90
CA ASN A 58 -14.51 6.81 -22.65
C ASN A 58 -15.33 7.00 -21.37
N ARG A 59 -16.63 6.70 -21.42
CA ARG A 59 -17.52 6.78 -20.24
C ARG A 59 -17.82 5.41 -19.68
N PHE A 60 -18.05 5.35 -18.37
CA PHE A 60 -18.49 4.15 -17.67
C PHE A 60 -19.76 4.41 -16.83
N SER A 61 -20.47 3.34 -16.49
CA SER A 61 -21.64 3.39 -15.61
C SER A 61 -21.77 2.10 -14.82
N PHE A 62 -21.85 2.25 -13.51
CA PHE A 62 -22.30 1.27 -12.55
C PHE A 62 -23.74 1.59 -12.15
N ARG A 63 -24.57 0.56 -12.04
CA ARG A 63 -25.92 0.62 -11.47
C ARG A 63 -26.02 -0.49 -10.44
N LEU A 64 -25.98 -0.12 -9.17
CA LEU A 64 -25.87 -1.05 -8.07
C LEU A 64 -27.21 -1.06 -7.36
N ASP A 65 -27.94 -2.18 -7.42
CA ASP A 65 -29.28 -2.29 -6.82
C ASP A 65 -29.22 -2.09 -5.30
N SER A 66 -28.12 -2.53 -4.68
CA SER A 66 -27.76 -2.33 -3.27
C SER A 66 -26.24 -2.34 -3.11
N ILE A 67 -25.70 -1.59 -2.16
CA ILE A 67 -24.28 -1.59 -1.82
C ILE A 67 -24.11 -1.47 -0.30
N SER A 68 -23.00 -1.99 0.24
CA SER A 68 -22.62 -1.67 1.61
C SER A 68 -22.18 -0.21 1.65
N GLU A 69 -22.90 0.64 2.37
CA GLU A 69 -22.53 2.06 2.53
C GLU A 69 -21.07 2.23 3.01
N GLY A 70 -20.51 3.39 2.68
CA GLY A 70 -19.22 3.83 3.18
C GLY A 70 -18.12 3.84 2.13
N LEU A 71 -16.89 3.64 2.61
CA LEU A 71 -15.69 3.72 1.80
C LEU A 71 -15.60 2.57 0.80
N HIS A 72 -15.28 2.93 -0.44
CA HIS A 72 -14.99 2.07 -1.58
C HIS A 72 -13.75 2.60 -2.29
N ASN A 73 -13.29 1.88 -3.31
CA ASN A 73 -12.25 2.34 -4.21
C ASN A 73 -12.65 2.05 -5.64
N PHE A 74 -12.41 2.99 -6.55
CA PHE A 74 -12.46 2.69 -7.98
C PHE A 74 -11.04 2.67 -8.53
N LYS A 75 -10.80 1.79 -9.51
CA LYS A 75 -9.50 1.60 -10.14
C LYS A 75 -9.61 1.75 -11.64
N HIS A 76 -8.69 2.51 -12.21
CA HIS A 76 -8.40 2.49 -13.63
C HIS A 76 -6.89 2.30 -13.80
N ASN A 77 -6.50 1.11 -14.24
CA ASN A 77 -5.12 0.63 -14.10
C ASN A 77 -4.08 1.64 -14.63
N PRO A 78 -2.99 1.91 -13.89
CA PRO A 78 -2.60 1.26 -12.64
C PRO A 78 -3.14 1.93 -11.37
N GLU A 79 -3.79 3.08 -11.49
CA GLU A 79 -4.15 3.96 -10.38
C GLU A 79 -5.55 3.67 -9.84
N TYR A 80 -5.78 4.07 -8.59
CA TYR A 80 -7.04 3.93 -7.89
C TYR A 80 -7.23 5.09 -6.94
N GLN A 81 -8.49 5.41 -6.61
CA GLN A 81 -8.81 6.41 -5.61
C GLN A 81 -10.03 5.97 -4.78
N TYR A 82 -10.09 6.46 -3.54
CA TYR A 82 -11.23 6.29 -2.65
C TYR A 82 -12.48 6.97 -3.21
N ILE A 83 -13.62 6.35 -2.93
CA ILE A 83 -14.94 6.93 -3.17
C ILE A 83 -15.86 6.53 -2.02
N TYR A 84 -16.66 7.47 -1.54
CA TYR A 84 -17.66 7.23 -0.53
C TYR A 84 -19.03 7.14 -1.19
N LEU A 85 -19.77 6.07 -0.92
CA LEU A 85 -21.07 5.78 -1.53
C LEU A 85 -22.10 5.49 -0.43
N GLU A 86 -23.24 6.18 -0.49
CA GLU A 86 -24.41 5.97 0.38
C GLU A 86 -25.62 5.48 -0.44
N GLU A 87 -26.60 4.85 0.20
CA GLU A 87 -27.80 4.38 -0.50
C GLU A 87 -28.53 5.54 -1.20
N GLY A 88 -28.91 5.31 -2.46
CA GLY A 88 -29.59 6.31 -3.29
C GLY A 88 -28.67 7.32 -3.96
N ASP A 89 -27.35 7.19 -3.82
CA ASP A 89 -26.42 8.11 -4.46
C ASP A 89 -26.47 8.06 -6.00
N SER A 90 -26.41 9.23 -6.62
CA SER A 90 -26.12 9.43 -8.04
C SER A 90 -24.88 10.30 -8.15
N LEU A 91 -23.75 9.66 -8.38
CA LEU A 91 -22.41 10.25 -8.40
C LEU A 91 -21.78 10.12 -9.79
N ALA A 92 -21.24 11.21 -10.30
CA ALA A 92 -20.49 11.26 -11.55
C ALA A 92 -19.07 11.77 -11.29
N VAL A 93 -18.07 11.08 -11.84
CA VAL A 93 -16.66 11.47 -11.75
C VAL A 93 -16.10 11.81 -13.12
N ARG A 94 -15.21 12.80 -13.15
CA ARG A 94 -14.39 13.10 -14.31
C ARG A 94 -12.92 13.07 -13.89
N LEU A 95 -12.06 12.40 -14.68
CA LEU A 95 -10.61 12.39 -14.46
C LEU A 95 -9.82 12.33 -15.77
N ASN A 96 -8.53 12.65 -15.70
CA ASN A 96 -7.52 12.50 -16.74
C ASN A 96 -6.37 11.67 -16.18
N THR A 97 -6.05 10.53 -16.80
CA THR A 97 -5.02 9.62 -16.30
C THR A 97 -3.59 10.17 -16.41
N THR A 98 -3.39 11.34 -17.02
CA THR A 98 -2.10 12.04 -16.98
C THR A 98 -1.82 12.65 -15.61
N ASP A 99 -2.87 13.14 -14.94
CA ASP A 99 -2.83 13.82 -13.64
C ASP A 99 -3.97 13.24 -12.80
N PHE A 100 -3.85 11.94 -12.43
CA PHE A 100 -4.98 11.13 -12.00
C PHE A 100 -5.73 11.75 -10.82
N ASP A 101 -5.02 12.00 -9.71
CA ASP A 101 -5.62 12.51 -8.48
C ASP A 101 -5.95 14.01 -8.59
N GLU A 102 -5.09 14.79 -9.23
CA GLU A 102 -5.22 16.25 -9.35
C GLU A 102 -6.35 16.68 -10.30
N SER A 103 -6.78 15.80 -11.20
CA SER A 103 -7.85 16.08 -12.16
C SER A 103 -9.22 15.55 -11.74
N LEU A 104 -9.31 14.84 -10.62
CA LEU A 104 -10.54 14.23 -10.13
C LEU A 104 -11.54 15.29 -9.69
N VAL A 105 -12.74 15.22 -10.26
CA VAL A 105 -13.88 16.04 -9.84
C VAL A 105 -15.12 15.17 -9.76
N PHE A 106 -15.79 15.22 -8.61
CA PHE A 106 -17.07 14.56 -8.38
C PHE A 106 -18.24 15.55 -8.51
N SER A 107 -19.37 15.05 -8.98
CA SER A 107 -20.63 15.78 -9.10
C SER A 107 -21.84 14.89 -8.79
N GLY A 108 -22.93 15.48 -8.29
CA GLY A 108 -24.15 14.74 -7.92
C GLY A 108 -24.38 14.64 -6.41
N SER A 109 -25.16 13.65 -5.96
CA SER A 109 -25.69 13.62 -4.57
C SER A 109 -24.65 13.31 -3.50
N GLY A 110 -23.51 12.70 -3.85
CA GLY A 110 -22.38 12.43 -2.95
C GLY A 110 -21.17 13.34 -3.18
N GLU A 111 -21.30 14.41 -3.98
CA GLU A 111 -20.14 15.19 -4.44
C GLU A 111 -19.39 15.88 -3.30
N LYS A 112 -20.09 16.29 -2.24
CA LYS A 112 -19.50 17.11 -1.17
C LYS A 112 -18.46 16.36 -0.37
N VAL A 113 -18.81 15.16 0.11
CA VAL A 113 -17.86 14.29 0.83
C VAL A 113 -16.74 13.83 -0.09
N ASN A 114 -17.04 13.41 -1.32
CA ASN A 114 -16.02 12.89 -2.23
C ASN A 114 -15.02 13.97 -2.67
N ASN A 115 -15.48 15.18 -2.98
CA ASN A 115 -14.59 16.31 -3.28
C ASN A 115 -13.81 16.78 -2.04
N PHE A 116 -14.37 16.64 -0.84
CA PHE A 116 -13.64 16.92 0.40
C PHE A 116 -12.52 15.91 0.64
N LEU A 117 -12.77 14.61 0.42
CA LEU A 117 -11.77 13.56 0.62
C LEU A 117 -10.57 13.72 -0.35
N ILE A 118 -10.82 14.05 -1.61
CA ILE A 118 -9.74 14.32 -2.58
C ILE A 118 -8.97 15.59 -2.22
N GLU A 119 -9.66 16.66 -1.77
CA GLU A 119 -8.99 17.88 -1.30
C GLU A 119 -8.08 17.60 -0.09
N MET A 120 -8.51 16.77 0.86
CA MET A 120 -7.66 16.38 2.00
C MET A 120 -6.47 15.54 1.55
N PHE A 121 -6.66 14.63 0.59
CA PHE A 121 -5.58 13.84 0.00
C PHE A 121 -4.52 14.75 -0.66
N LEU A 122 -4.94 15.62 -1.59
CA LEU A 122 -4.03 16.53 -2.29
C LEU A 122 -3.34 17.51 -1.34
N SER A 123 -4.10 18.06 -0.40
CA SER A 123 -3.54 18.95 0.61
C SER A 123 -2.51 18.25 1.51
N HIS A 124 -2.66 16.96 1.79
CA HIS A 124 -1.67 16.20 2.54
C HIS A 124 -0.36 16.06 1.76
N GLU A 125 -0.45 15.73 0.46
CA GLU A 125 0.71 15.60 -0.42
C GLU A 125 1.47 16.92 -0.57
N GLU A 126 0.77 18.04 -0.76
CA GLU A 126 1.37 19.37 -0.82
C GLU A 126 2.07 19.77 0.49
N GLU A 127 1.54 19.35 1.64
CA GLU A 127 2.10 19.71 2.95
C GLU A 127 3.35 18.88 3.33
N GLU A 128 3.60 17.73 2.69
CA GLU A 128 4.63 16.78 3.14
C GLU A 128 6.04 17.39 3.20
N GLU A 129 6.44 18.20 2.22
CA GLU A 129 7.74 18.86 2.21
C GLU A 129 7.86 19.87 3.35
N TYR A 130 6.81 20.65 3.60
CA TYR A 130 6.78 21.61 4.69
C TYR A 130 6.85 20.91 6.05
N ILE A 131 6.01 19.90 6.28
CA ILE A 131 6.02 19.08 7.50
C ILE A 131 7.39 18.50 7.75
N ASN A 132 8.05 18.03 6.69
CA ASN A 132 9.41 17.54 6.80
C ASN A 132 10.33 18.59 7.41
N THR A 133 10.25 19.88 7.08
CA THR A 133 11.11 20.90 7.73
C THR A 133 10.88 21.02 9.25
N LEU A 134 9.66 20.77 9.71
CA LEU A 134 9.23 20.99 11.09
C LEU A 134 9.84 20.00 12.09
N TYR A 135 10.30 18.81 11.66
CA TYR A 135 10.95 17.85 12.56
C TYR A 135 12.25 18.37 13.20
N THR A 136 12.77 19.52 12.76
CA THR A 136 13.92 20.18 13.42
C THR A 136 13.53 21.03 14.63
N LEU A 137 12.25 21.42 14.75
CA LEU A 137 11.73 22.25 15.83
C LEU A 137 11.70 21.52 17.18
N SER A 138 11.65 22.29 18.28
CA SER A 138 11.45 21.72 19.62
C SER A 138 10.08 21.04 19.73
N PRO A 139 9.88 20.13 20.71
CA PRO A 139 8.63 19.35 20.82
C PRO A 139 7.37 20.22 20.90
N SER A 140 7.42 21.30 21.69
CA SER A 140 6.28 22.22 21.85
C SER A 140 6.00 23.04 20.59
N GLU A 141 7.04 23.54 19.92
CA GLU A 141 6.89 24.29 18.67
C GLU A 141 6.35 23.39 17.54
N PHE A 142 6.86 22.17 17.44
CA PHE A 142 6.36 21.18 16.49
C PHE A 142 4.88 20.88 16.74
N SER A 143 4.49 20.54 17.98
CA SER A 143 3.09 20.23 18.28
C SER A 143 2.18 21.40 17.93
N GLN A 144 2.54 22.62 18.32
CA GLN A 144 1.75 23.81 17.98
C GLN A 144 1.58 24.00 16.47
N LYS A 145 2.62 23.74 15.67
CA LYS A 145 2.53 23.84 14.20
C LYS A 145 1.64 22.75 13.61
N ILE A 146 1.80 21.50 14.05
CA ILE A 146 0.95 20.39 13.60
C ILE A 146 -0.52 20.62 13.98
N ASP A 147 -0.77 21.05 15.22
CA ASP A 147 -2.12 21.31 15.71
C ASP A 147 -2.76 22.50 14.96
N SER A 148 -1.99 23.53 14.63
CA SER A 148 -2.46 24.65 13.81
C SER A 148 -2.85 24.22 12.40
N LEU A 149 -2.06 23.36 11.74
CA LEU A 149 -2.38 22.87 10.40
C LEU A 149 -3.63 21.99 10.43
N ARG A 150 -3.72 21.07 11.39
CA ARG A 150 -4.90 20.24 11.62
C ARG A 150 -6.15 21.10 11.82
N ASN A 151 -6.09 22.12 12.67
CA ASN A 151 -7.24 22.97 12.96
C ASN A 151 -7.76 23.73 11.73
N ILE A 152 -6.89 24.11 10.79
CA ILE A 152 -7.33 24.71 9.51
C ILE A 152 -8.23 23.74 8.74
N LYS A 153 -7.88 22.45 8.72
CA LYS A 153 -8.71 21.42 8.04
C LYS A 153 -10.00 21.15 8.80
N LEU A 154 -9.95 21.12 10.13
CA LEU A 154 -11.16 20.99 10.96
C LEU A 154 -12.13 22.15 10.74
N GLU A 155 -11.64 23.38 10.69
CA GLU A 155 -12.48 24.55 10.39
C GLU A 155 -13.08 24.49 8.98
N TYR A 156 -12.42 23.84 8.03
CA TYR A 156 -13.00 23.57 6.71
C TYR A 156 -14.10 22.51 6.78
N LEU A 157 -13.85 21.39 7.47
CA LEU A 157 -14.84 20.36 7.70
C LEU A 157 -16.07 20.92 8.44
N ASP A 158 -15.88 21.67 9.51
CA ASP A 158 -16.96 22.27 10.30
C ASP A 158 -17.88 23.16 9.45
N ARG A 159 -17.33 23.93 8.50
CA ARG A 159 -18.13 24.71 7.55
C ARG A 159 -18.94 23.81 6.64
N LEU A 160 -18.32 22.76 6.09
CA LEU A 160 -19.00 21.78 5.24
C LEU A 160 -20.16 21.10 5.99
N LEU A 161 -19.93 20.72 7.26
CA LEU A 161 -20.92 20.08 8.14
C LEU A 161 -22.07 21.01 8.57
N GLN A 162 -21.91 22.33 8.46
CA GLN A 162 -22.97 23.32 8.72
C GLN A 162 -23.82 23.60 7.47
N GLU A 163 -23.22 23.47 6.28
CA GLU A 163 -23.88 23.73 5.00
C GLU A 163 -24.67 22.52 4.48
N HIS A 164 -24.32 21.31 4.93
CA HIS A 164 -24.87 20.05 4.44
C HIS A 164 -25.18 19.07 5.58
N GLU A 165 -26.27 18.30 5.41
CA GLU A 165 -26.55 17.15 6.27
C GLU A 165 -25.70 15.96 5.84
N PHE A 166 -24.96 15.39 6.78
CA PHE A 166 -24.16 14.19 6.60
C PHE A 166 -24.53 13.15 7.65
N SER A 167 -24.50 11.89 7.25
CA SER A 167 -24.56 10.74 8.14
C SER A 167 -23.39 10.75 9.12
N ASP A 168 -23.54 10.02 10.23
CA ASP A 168 -22.47 9.90 11.22
C ASP A 168 -21.22 9.25 10.62
N GLN A 169 -21.40 8.26 9.73
CA GLN A 169 -20.29 7.59 9.03
C GLN A 169 -19.58 8.52 8.05
N THR A 170 -20.32 9.39 7.34
CA THR A 170 -19.71 10.42 6.48
C THR A 170 -18.90 11.43 7.31
N ARG A 171 -19.40 11.84 8.47
CA ARG A 171 -18.65 12.71 9.40
C ARG A 171 -17.38 12.03 9.89
N GLU A 172 -17.46 10.76 10.22
CA GLU A 172 -16.33 9.97 10.70
C GLU A 172 -15.22 9.83 9.66
N ILE A 173 -15.54 9.47 8.41
CA ILE A 173 -14.51 9.33 7.36
C ILE A 173 -13.86 10.68 7.03
N ALA A 174 -14.63 11.76 7.00
CA ALA A 174 -14.12 13.11 6.73
C ALA A 174 -13.22 13.61 7.88
N GLN A 175 -13.57 13.27 9.12
CA GLN A 175 -12.72 13.54 10.28
C GLN A 175 -11.44 12.69 10.24
N ALA A 176 -11.56 11.41 9.90
CA ALA A 176 -10.45 10.47 9.78
C ALA A 176 -9.45 10.87 8.69
N SER A 177 -9.93 11.41 7.56
CA SER A 177 -9.06 11.90 6.47
C SER A 177 -8.22 13.11 6.86
N ILE A 178 -8.56 13.80 7.96
CA ILE A 178 -7.73 14.84 8.56
C ILE A 178 -6.84 14.22 9.62
N ASP A 179 -7.46 13.55 10.60
CA ASP A 179 -6.83 13.27 11.88
C ASP A 179 -5.63 12.35 11.77
N TYR A 180 -5.78 11.25 11.03
CA TYR A 180 -4.76 10.22 11.03
C TYR A 180 -3.45 10.68 10.39
N ASP A 181 -3.49 11.58 9.42
CA ASP A 181 -2.28 12.15 8.84
C ASP A 181 -1.52 13.05 9.83
N TYR A 182 -2.21 13.91 10.57
CA TYR A 182 -1.57 14.73 11.60
C TYR A 182 -1.12 13.89 12.81
N TYR A 183 -1.83 12.82 13.14
CA TYR A 183 -1.42 11.89 14.19
C TYR A 183 -0.15 11.14 13.78
N ILE A 184 -0.02 10.72 12.52
CA ILE A 184 1.21 10.11 11.99
C ILE A 184 2.41 11.03 12.19
N TYR A 185 2.27 12.33 11.92
CA TYR A 185 3.37 13.29 12.14
C TYR A 185 3.81 13.33 13.60
N LYS A 186 2.87 13.29 14.55
CA LYS A 186 3.19 13.20 15.99
C LYS A 186 3.82 11.85 16.36
N GLU A 187 3.34 10.74 15.80
CA GLU A 187 3.93 9.41 16.04
C GLU A 187 5.38 9.31 15.53
N LEU A 188 5.70 9.99 14.43
CA LEU A 188 7.02 9.99 13.80
C LEU A 188 8.01 10.99 14.42
N TYR A 189 7.51 12.10 14.96
CA TYR A 189 8.31 13.21 15.46
C TYR A 189 9.55 12.84 16.29
N PRO A 190 9.45 12.07 17.39
CA PRO A 190 10.61 11.82 18.26
C PRO A 190 11.77 11.13 17.52
N PHE A 191 11.47 10.29 16.53
CA PHE A 191 12.47 9.54 15.77
C PHE A 191 13.15 10.42 14.72
N PHE A 192 12.36 11.20 13.98
CA PHE A 192 12.89 12.12 12.97
C PHE A 192 13.65 13.26 13.61
N HIS A 193 13.15 13.83 14.70
CA HIS A 193 13.83 14.88 15.46
C HIS A 193 15.17 14.38 16.00
N LYS A 194 15.18 13.23 16.68
CA LYS A 194 16.41 12.56 17.15
C LYS A 194 17.44 12.44 16.04
N LYS A 195 17.04 11.89 14.88
CA LYS A 195 17.93 11.68 13.73
C LYS A 195 18.51 12.98 13.19
N ARG A 196 17.68 14.03 13.07
CA ARG A 196 18.08 15.32 12.49
C ARG A 196 18.97 16.15 13.42
N GLN A 197 18.75 16.03 14.73
CA GLN A 197 19.54 16.70 15.76
C GLN A 197 20.77 15.89 16.20
N GLY A 198 20.97 14.69 15.64
CA GLY A 198 22.10 13.82 16.00
C GLY A 198 22.08 13.37 17.47
N MET A 199 20.89 13.17 18.03
CA MET A 199 20.70 12.81 19.44
C MET A 199 20.84 11.29 19.64
N ASP A 200 21.40 10.89 20.79
CA ASP A 200 21.51 9.48 21.17
C ASP A 200 20.16 8.86 21.57
N GLN A 201 19.27 9.67 22.11
CA GLN A 201 17.94 9.28 22.61
C GLN A 201 16.86 10.18 22.01
N VAL A 202 15.61 9.70 22.05
CA VAL A 202 14.45 10.52 21.67
C VAL A 202 14.31 11.70 22.64
N PRO A 203 13.81 12.87 22.19
CA PRO A 203 13.61 14.00 23.08
C PRO A 203 12.57 13.69 24.15
N GLU A 204 12.68 14.33 25.31
CA GLU A 204 11.59 14.38 26.29
C GLU A 204 10.43 15.18 25.68
N LEU A 205 9.22 14.63 25.77
CA LEU A 205 8.03 15.20 25.14
C LEU A 205 7.11 15.84 26.19
N PRO A 206 6.40 16.92 25.85
CA PRO A 206 5.33 17.45 26.68
C PRO A 206 4.31 16.35 27.04
N GLY A 207 3.77 16.38 28.26
CA GLY A 207 2.86 15.33 28.73
C GLY A 207 1.58 15.19 27.90
N ASP A 208 1.15 16.25 27.23
CA ASP A 208 0.00 16.32 26.33
C ASP A 208 0.34 16.07 24.85
N PHE A 209 1.61 15.82 24.52
CA PHE A 209 2.06 15.63 23.13
C PHE A 209 1.26 14.52 22.40
N TYR A 210 0.89 13.48 23.14
CA TYR A 210 0.11 12.34 22.65
C TYR A 210 -1.36 12.32 23.11
N ALA A 211 -1.91 13.45 23.61
CA ALA A 211 -3.27 13.50 24.14
C ALA A 211 -4.35 13.05 23.14
N TYR A 212 -4.10 13.15 21.83
CA TYR A 212 -5.02 12.67 20.80
C TYR A 212 -5.28 11.15 20.89
N ARG A 213 -4.33 10.36 21.43
CA ARG A 213 -4.46 8.90 21.53
C ARG A 213 -5.65 8.46 22.39
N ASP A 214 -6.12 9.32 23.29
CA ASP A 214 -7.27 9.03 24.15
C ASP A 214 -8.59 8.95 23.36
N ASN A 215 -8.65 9.51 22.14
CA ASN A 215 -9.83 9.51 21.28
C ASN A 215 -9.70 8.58 20.07
N VAL A 216 -8.61 7.81 19.98
CA VAL A 216 -8.35 6.92 18.84
C VAL A 216 -9.05 5.59 19.07
N ASP A 217 -9.91 5.20 18.13
CA ASP A 217 -10.42 3.84 18.07
C ASP A 217 -9.47 2.94 17.26
N LEU A 218 -8.78 2.02 17.94
CA LEU A 218 -7.87 1.03 17.33
C LEU A 218 -8.61 -0.17 16.71
N ASN A 219 -9.95 -0.18 16.75
CA ASN A 219 -10.79 -1.30 16.33
C ASN A 219 -11.93 -0.86 15.40
N ASN A 220 -11.74 0.27 14.71
CA ASN A 220 -12.72 0.82 13.80
C ASN A 220 -12.83 -0.02 12.52
N GLU A 221 -13.97 -0.69 12.34
CA GLU A 221 -14.21 -1.55 11.19
C GLU A 221 -14.30 -0.77 9.88
N ASP A 222 -15.00 0.37 9.88
CA ASP A 222 -15.26 1.19 8.69
C ASP A 222 -13.97 1.83 8.13
N LEU A 223 -12.96 2.02 8.99
CA LEU A 223 -11.67 2.59 8.61
C LEU A 223 -10.59 1.54 8.29
N THR A 224 -10.86 0.25 8.45
CA THR A 224 -9.84 -0.82 8.34
C THR A 224 -9.04 -0.79 7.03
N TYR A 225 -9.69 -0.44 5.92
CA TYR A 225 -9.08 -0.34 4.59
C TYR A 225 -8.81 1.11 4.15
N PHE A 226 -9.04 2.08 5.03
CA PHE A 226 -8.69 3.47 4.79
C PHE A 226 -7.20 3.69 5.07
N ARG A 227 -6.44 4.03 4.02
CA ARG A 227 -4.98 4.09 4.08
C ARG A 227 -4.43 5.02 5.17
N PRO A 228 -4.94 6.25 5.41
CA PRO A 228 -4.46 7.09 6.51
C PRO A 228 -4.59 6.42 7.88
N TYR A 229 -5.75 5.81 8.18
CA TYR A 229 -5.98 5.05 9.41
C TYR A 229 -5.02 3.87 9.54
N TYR A 230 -4.97 3.01 8.52
CA TYR A 230 -4.11 1.83 8.54
C TYR A 230 -2.61 2.18 8.67
N LYS A 231 -2.18 3.27 8.01
CA LYS A 231 -0.82 3.82 8.12
C LYS A 231 -0.55 4.33 9.54
N PHE A 232 -1.50 5.06 10.14
CA PHE A 232 -1.43 5.52 11.51
C PHE A 232 -1.28 4.35 12.49
N ILE A 233 -2.11 3.30 12.40
CA ILE A 233 -2.04 2.13 13.28
C ILE A 233 -0.62 1.53 13.28
N ASN A 234 -0.01 1.40 12.09
CA ASN A 234 1.34 0.88 11.97
C ASN A 234 2.41 1.76 12.63
N TYR A 235 2.34 3.08 12.47
CA TYR A 235 3.27 4.01 13.13
C TYR A 235 3.04 4.10 14.63
N HIS A 236 1.78 4.16 15.05
CA HIS A 236 1.37 4.15 16.45
C HIS A 236 1.90 2.92 17.18
N LEU A 237 1.66 1.72 16.65
CA LEU A 237 2.17 0.48 17.24
C LEU A 237 3.70 0.45 17.29
N SER A 238 4.38 0.96 16.26
CA SER A 238 5.84 1.00 16.23
C SER A 238 6.40 1.96 17.28
N ASN A 239 5.81 3.16 17.42
CA ASN A 239 6.16 4.13 18.44
C ASN A 239 5.93 3.54 19.84
N ARG A 240 4.73 3.02 20.10
CA ARG A 240 4.36 2.42 21.39
C ARG A 240 5.28 1.26 21.77
N THR A 241 5.60 0.38 20.81
CA THR A 241 6.55 -0.72 21.02
C THR A 241 7.91 -0.18 21.43
N TYR A 242 8.43 0.83 20.71
CA TYR A 242 9.72 1.44 21.05
C TYR A 242 9.71 2.03 22.47
N MET A 243 8.69 2.83 22.82
CA MET A 243 8.61 3.46 24.14
C MET A 243 8.51 2.39 25.25
N GLN A 244 7.69 1.36 25.06
CA GLN A 244 7.59 0.25 26.01
C GLN A 244 8.92 -0.52 26.16
N CYS A 245 9.68 -0.71 25.08
CA CYS A 245 11.00 -1.33 25.15
C CYS A 245 11.99 -0.45 25.91
N VAL A 246 11.98 0.87 25.67
CA VAL A 246 12.85 1.82 26.41
C VAL A 246 12.57 1.77 27.92
N ASP A 247 11.30 1.72 28.32
CA ASP A 247 10.92 1.77 29.73
C ASP A 247 11.09 0.43 30.45
N ASN A 248 10.82 -0.69 29.76
CA ASN A 248 10.66 -1.99 30.41
C ASN A 248 11.74 -3.02 30.05
N CYS A 249 12.62 -2.73 29.09
CA CYS A 249 13.65 -3.66 28.66
C CYS A 249 15.05 -3.13 28.96
N ASP A 250 16.01 -4.04 29.13
CA ASP A 250 17.41 -3.67 29.31
C ASP A 250 18.01 -3.18 27.98
N MET A 251 17.88 -1.88 27.72
CA MET A 251 18.40 -1.24 26.51
C MET A 251 19.94 -1.24 26.44
N ALA A 252 20.67 -1.67 27.47
CA ALA A 252 22.11 -1.93 27.37
C ALA A 252 22.40 -3.29 26.72
N ASN A 253 21.45 -4.23 26.74
CA ASN A 253 21.58 -5.55 26.15
C ASN A 253 21.42 -5.52 24.62
N PRO A 254 22.42 -5.96 23.82
CA PRO A 254 22.30 -6.02 22.36
C PRO A 254 21.14 -6.88 21.86
N ALA A 255 20.74 -7.93 22.60
CA ALA A 255 19.60 -8.78 22.22
C ALA A 255 18.27 -8.01 22.23
N VAL A 256 18.12 -7.04 23.13
CA VAL A 256 16.95 -6.15 23.23
C VAL A 256 16.91 -5.12 22.09
N LYS A 257 18.06 -4.85 21.46
CA LYS A 257 18.17 -4.01 20.26
C LYS A 257 17.95 -4.79 18.95
N SER A 258 17.70 -6.09 19.02
CA SER A 258 17.47 -6.89 17.83
C SER A 258 16.10 -6.61 17.21
N TYR A 259 16.00 -6.76 15.89
CA TYR A 259 14.73 -6.68 15.17
C TYR A 259 13.75 -7.76 15.65
N LEU A 260 14.24 -8.96 16.01
CA LEU A 260 13.42 -10.03 16.57
C LEU A 260 12.73 -9.59 17.87
N HIS A 261 13.48 -8.99 18.80
CA HIS A 261 12.94 -8.52 20.07
C HIS A 261 11.85 -7.47 19.86
N PHE A 262 12.15 -6.43 19.07
CA PHE A 262 11.20 -5.37 18.77
C PHE A 262 9.92 -5.92 18.13
N ASN A 263 10.04 -6.77 17.11
CA ASN A 263 8.86 -7.28 16.41
C ASN A 263 8.08 -8.29 17.27
N THR A 264 8.74 -9.06 18.15
CA THR A 264 8.07 -9.91 19.13
C THR A 264 7.19 -9.10 20.09
N HIS A 265 7.71 -7.97 20.61
CA HIS A 265 6.93 -7.05 21.44
C HIS A 265 5.79 -6.40 20.64
N LYS A 266 6.05 -6.01 19.39
CA LYS A 266 5.02 -5.45 18.50
C LYS A 266 3.88 -6.43 18.25
N LEU A 267 4.17 -7.71 17.99
CA LEU A 267 3.15 -8.76 17.84
C LEU A 267 2.31 -8.91 19.12
N GLY A 268 2.94 -8.89 20.30
CA GLY A 268 2.23 -8.90 21.58
C GLY A 268 1.35 -7.67 21.80
N LEU A 269 1.82 -6.48 21.38
CA LEU A 269 1.05 -5.25 21.47
C LEU A 269 -0.17 -5.28 20.53
N ILE A 270 -0.02 -5.77 19.30
CA ILE A 270 -1.14 -5.96 18.37
C ILE A 270 -2.18 -6.88 18.98
N ASP A 271 -1.76 -8.04 19.51
CA ASP A 271 -2.65 -9.00 20.16
C ASP A 271 -3.45 -8.38 21.32
N SER A 272 -2.83 -7.49 22.07
CA SER A 272 -3.46 -6.83 23.22
C SER A 272 -4.41 -5.69 22.85
N LEU A 273 -4.17 -4.98 21.73
CA LEU A 273 -4.88 -3.73 21.42
C LEU A 273 -5.91 -3.87 20.30
N ILE A 274 -5.70 -4.79 19.35
CA ILE A 274 -6.52 -4.91 18.15
C ILE A 274 -7.32 -6.22 18.19
N THR A 275 -8.64 -6.08 18.30
CA THR A 275 -9.65 -7.14 18.32
C THR A 275 -10.46 -7.21 17.02
N GLN A 276 -10.57 -6.11 16.25
CA GLN A 276 -11.24 -6.11 14.94
C GLN A 276 -10.48 -7.06 14.00
N LYS A 277 -11.16 -8.11 13.51
CA LYS A 277 -10.51 -9.29 12.91
C LYS A 277 -9.71 -8.97 11.65
N ASP A 278 -10.26 -8.17 10.75
CA ASP A 278 -9.65 -7.86 9.46
C ASP A 278 -8.43 -6.95 9.63
N LEU A 279 -8.56 -5.90 10.43
CA LEU A 279 -7.48 -5.00 10.81
C LEU A 279 -6.37 -5.78 11.51
N ARG A 280 -6.74 -6.61 12.49
CA ARG A 280 -5.80 -7.46 13.22
C ARG A 280 -5.01 -8.33 12.25
N ASP A 281 -5.70 -9.06 11.38
CA ASP A 281 -5.05 -9.95 10.40
C ASP A 281 -4.10 -9.18 9.48
N ASN A 282 -4.55 -8.04 8.96
CA ASN A 282 -3.79 -7.19 8.05
C ASN A 282 -2.55 -6.58 8.72
N VAL A 283 -2.64 -6.14 9.98
CA VAL A 283 -1.51 -5.57 10.73
C VAL A 283 -0.51 -6.65 11.12
N PHE A 284 -0.97 -7.83 11.55
CA PHE A 284 -0.10 -8.99 11.76
C PHE A 284 0.64 -9.37 10.48
N ARG A 285 -0.07 -9.47 9.36
CA ARG A 285 0.52 -9.73 8.04
C ARG A 285 1.60 -8.71 7.71
N TYR A 286 1.32 -7.42 7.87
CA TYR A 286 2.30 -6.36 7.60
C TYR A 286 3.59 -6.56 8.40
N VAL A 287 3.49 -6.82 9.71
CA VAL A 287 4.66 -7.08 10.55
C VAL A 287 5.43 -8.33 10.11
N ALA A 288 4.73 -9.40 9.75
CA ALA A 288 5.36 -10.63 9.29
C ALA A 288 6.10 -10.46 7.96
N ILE A 289 5.47 -9.85 6.96
CA ILE A 289 6.08 -9.59 5.66
C ILE A 289 7.27 -8.63 5.81
N ASP A 290 7.13 -7.56 6.59
CA ASP A 290 8.20 -6.58 6.81
C ASP A 290 9.41 -7.20 7.50
N TYR A 291 9.19 -7.98 8.57
CA TYR A 291 10.27 -8.67 9.28
C TYR A 291 10.99 -9.67 8.37
N LEU A 292 10.26 -10.61 7.77
CA LEU A 292 10.83 -11.69 6.97
C LEU A 292 11.57 -11.17 5.73
N LEU A 293 11.05 -10.15 5.04
CA LEU A 293 11.68 -9.65 3.81
C LEU A 293 12.79 -8.62 4.04
N LYS A 294 12.61 -7.68 4.98
CA LYS A 294 13.51 -6.52 5.10
C LYS A 294 14.61 -6.72 6.14
N VAL A 295 14.35 -7.47 7.22
CA VAL A 295 15.37 -7.69 8.25
C VAL A 295 16.43 -8.67 7.76
N GLN A 296 16.03 -9.68 6.98
CA GLN A 296 16.92 -10.74 6.49
C GLN A 296 17.72 -11.35 7.64
N ASP A 297 17.01 -11.69 8.72
CA ASP A 297 17.61 -12.21 9.94
C ASP A 297 18.13 -13.65 9.74
N LYS A 298 18.88 -14.15 10.73
CA LYS A 298 19.35 -15.54 10.75
C LYS A 298 18.16 -16.51 10.83
N GLU A 299 18.36 -17.73 10.33
CA GLU A 299 17.33 -18.77 10.31
C GLU A 299 16.71 -19.01 11.70
N GLU A 300 17.51 -19.08 12.76
CA GLU A 300 17.02 -19.31 14.12
C GLU A 300 16.15 -18.15 14.65
N ASN A 301 16.40 -16.93 14.18
CA ASN A 301 15.58 -15.77 14.55
C ASN A 301 14.27 -15.75 13.75
N ASN A 302 14.32 -16.12 12.47
CA ASN A 302 13.12 -16.28 11.64
C ASN A 302 12.20 -17.38 12.18
N GLU A 303 12.77 -18.49 12.66
CA GLU A 303 12.03 -19.57 13.33
C GLU A 303 11.33 -19.08 14.60
N GLN A 304 12.06 -18.41 15.50
CA GLN A 304 11.46 -17.83 16.72
C GLN A 304 10.35 -16.81 16.40
N PHE A 305 10.56 -15.97 15.38
CA PHE A 305 9.57 -15.00 14.95
C PHE A 305 8.29 -15.69 14.44
N ILE A 306 8.42 -16.69 13.56
CA ILE A 306 7.25 -17.35 12.97
C ILE A 306 6.49 -18.19 14.01
N GLU A 307 7.18 -18.84 14.94
CA GLU A 307 6.56 -19.53 16.07
C GLU A 307 5.73 -18.56 16.91
N LYS A 308 6.29 -17.38 17.23
CA LYS A 308 5.56 -16.36 17.97
C LYS A 308 4.37 -15.82 17.20
N PHE A 309 4.53 -15.63 15.90
CA PHE A 309 3.43 -15.21 15.01
C PHE A 309 2.31 -16.26 15.01
N HIS A 310 2.61 -17.57 14.86
CA HIS A 310 1.61 -18.63 14.91
C HIS A 310 0.92 -18.74 16.26
N GLN A 311 1.66 -18.54 17.35
CA GLN A 311 1.08 -18.54 18.71
C GLN A 311 0.00 -17.47 18.86
N LEU A 312 0.24 -16.26 18.33
CA LEU A 312 -0.68 -15.14 18.48
C LEU A 312 -1.73 -15.06 17.36
N SER A 313 -1.39 -15.48 16.14
CA SER A 313 -2.17 -15.22 14.92
C SER A 313 -2.27 -16.44 14.01
N GLY A 314 -2.32 -17.65 14.57
CA GLY A 314 -2.40 -18.90 13.80
C GLY A 314 -3.67 -19.07 12.96
N ASN A 315 -4.74 -18.32 13.23
CA ASN A 315 -6.00 -18.27 12.47
C ASN A 315 -6.11 -17.05 11.53
N ASN A 316 -4.99 -16.42 11.20
CA ASN A 316 -4.93 -15.27 10.30
C ASN A 316 -5.30 -15.68 8.86
N LYS A 317 -6.12 -14.86 8.18
CA LYS A 317 -6.54 -15.11 6.78
C LYS A 317 -5.38 -15.20 5.78
N HIS A 318 -4.24 -14.60 6.13
CA HIS A 318 -3.02 -14.56 5.31
C HIS A 318 -1.98 -15.61 5.68
N ILE A 319 -2.30 -16.57 6.56
CA ILE A 319 -1.35 -17.55 7.09
C ILE A 319 -0.61 -18.35 6.00
N LYS A 320 -1.29 -18.68 4.89
CA LYS A 320 -0.69 -19.41 3.77
C LYS A 320 0.41 -18.60 3.09
N GLU A 321 0.17 -17.32 2.84
CA GLU A 321 1.15 -16.42 2.22
C GLU A 321 2.40 -16.28 3.12
N ILE A 322 2.18 -16.06 4.41
CA ILE A 322 3.26 -15.85 5.39
C ILE A 322 4.10 -17.12 5.53
N ASN A 323 3.47 -18.30 5.60
CA ASN A 323 4.19 -19.56 5.68
C ASN A 323 4.97 -19.84 4.39
N ASN A 324 4.36 -19.59 3.21
CA ASN A 324 5.06 -19.76 1.93
C ASN A 324 6.29 -18.84 1.84
N LEU A 325 6.18 -17.60 2.33
CA LEU A 325 7.30 -16.67 2.38
C LEU A 325 8.41 -17.20 3.31
N TYR A 326 8.07 -17.60 4.53
CA TYR A 326 9.02 -18.14 5.50
C TYR A 326 9.75 -19.38 4.94
N GLU A 327 9.01 -20.34 4.38
CA GLU A 327 9.60 -21.53 3.76
C GLU A 327 10.47 -21.17 2.55
N GLY A 328 10.04 -20.21 1.72
CA GLY A 328 10.84 -19.69 0.61
C GLY A 328 12.18 -19.14 1.09
N ILE A 329 12.18 -18.30 2.13
CA ILE A 329 13.40 -17.73 2.74
C ILE A 329 14.28 -18.83 3.32
N LYS A 330 13.71 -19.79 4.04
CA LYS A 330 14.44 -20.92 4.63
C LYS A 330 15.12 -21.79 3.56
N ASN A 331 14.44 -22.05 2.45
CA ASN A 331 14.97 -22.90 1.39
C ASN A 331 16.11 -22.25 0.60
N ILE A 332 16.20 -20.92 0.58
CA ILE A 332 17.25 -20.19 -0.14
C ILE A 332 18.39 -19.69 0.75
N GLN A 333 18.61 -20.29 1.93
CA GLN A 333 19.75 -19.93 2.79
C GLN A 333 21.09 -20.38 2.19
N PRO A 334 22.21 -19.73 2.58
CA PRO A 334 23.54 -20.13 2.14
C PRO A 334 23.86 -21.62 2.38
N ASN A 335 24.56 -22.23 1.42
CA ASN A 335 24.89 -23.65 1.32
C ASN A 335 23.74 -24.61 1.00
N ASN A 336 22.50 -24.14 0.86
CA ASN A 336 21.43 -24.95 0.28
C ASN A 336 21.64 -25.11 -1.24
N GLU A 337 21.20 -26.24 -1.80
CA GLU A 337 21.13 -26.41 -3.25
C GLU A 337 20.04 -25.48 -3.81
N LEU A 338 20.27 -24.92 -5.00
CA LEU A 338 19.25 -24.16 -5.73
C LEU A 338 17.97 -24.98 -5.87
N PRO A 339 16.78 -24.38 -5.62
CA PRO A 339 15.51 -25.06 -5.77
C PRO A 339 15.34 -25.68 -7.16
N ALA A 340 14.68 -26.84 -7.22
CA ALA A 340 14.45 -27.61 -8.44
C ALA A 340 13.32 -27.01 -9.30
N ILE A 341 13.44 -25.73 -9.66
CA ILE A 341 12.48 -25.00 -10.49
C ILE A 341 12.81 -25.22 -11.97
N MET A 342 11.79 -25.50 -12.78
CA MET A 342 11.91 -25.64 -14.22
C MET A 342 11.73 -24.28 -14.91
N VAL A 343 12.70 -23.90 -15.75
CA VAL A 343 12.63 -22.70 -16.59
C VAL A 343 12.87 -23.08 -18.05
N ALA A 344 12.26 -22.34 -18.98
CA ALA A 344 12.45 -22.54 -20.41
C ALA A 344 13.71 -21.81 -20.89
N ASP A 345 14.59 -22.49 -21.64
CA ASP A 345 15.66 -21.86 -22.39
C ASP A 345 15.11 -21.10 -23.62
N HIS A 346 15.99 -20.42 -24.37
CA HIS A 346 15.61 -19.68 -25.59
C HIS A 346 15.05 -20.59 -26.71
N GLY A 347 15.32 -21.90 -26.68
CA GLY A 347 14.74 -22.88 -27.59
C GLY A 347 13.39 -23.45 -27.11
N GLY A 348 12.92 -23.05 -25.93
CA GLY A 348 11.70 -23.55 -25.30
C GLY A 348 11.85 -24.88 -24.55
N ASN A 349 13.07 -25.41 -24.42
CA ASN A 349 13.33 -26.61 -23.63
C ASN A 349 13.30 -26.28 -22.14
N MET A 350 12.69 -27.16 -21.34
CA MET A 350 12.64 -26.97 -19.90
C MET A 350 13.92 -27.51 -19.25
N VAL A 351 14.60 -26.68 -18.47
CA VAL A 351 15.82 -27.02 -17.70
C VAL A 351 15.63 -26.67 -16.23
N GLN A 352 16.33 -27.38 -15.32
CA GLN A 352 16.29 -27.03 -13.91
C GLN A 352 17.27 -25.90 -13.59
N LEU A 353 16.89 -25.01 -12.69
CA LEU A 353 17.73 -23.89 -12.25
C LEU A 353 19.11 -24.35 -11.75
N LYS A 354 19.15 -25.43 -10.98
CA LYS A 354 20.40 -26.01 -10.49
C LYS A 354 21.32 -26.54 -11.59
N ASP A 355 20.76 -27.07 -12.68
CA ASP A 355 21.56 -27.57 -13.81
C ASP A 355 22.28 -26.43 -14.54
N ILE A 356 21.69 -25.23 -14.55
CA ILE A 356 22.30 -24.02 -15.13
C ILE A 356 23.58 -23.61 -14.38
N ALA A 357 23.57 -23.76 -13.04
CA ALA A 357 24.67 -23.37 -12.16
C ALA A 357 25.70 -24.48 -11.88
N ARG A 358 25.46 -25.71 -12.35
CA ARG A 358 26.37 -26.84 -12.12
C ARG A 358 27.77 -26.55 -12.67
N GLY A 359 28.78 -26.65 -11.81
CA GLY A 359 30.19 -26.41 -12.12
C GLY A 359 30.55 -24.96 -12.45
N LYS A 360 29.67 -23.98 -12.14
CA LYS A 360 29.86 -22.56 -12.46
C LYS A 360 29.63 -21.67 -11.24
N ASP A 361 30.25 -20.50 -11.27
CA ASP A 361 29.90 -19.36 -10.41
C ASP A 361 28.89 -18.52 -11.18
N VAL A 362 27.67 -18.39 -10.66
CA VAL A 362 26.51 -17.82 -11.36
C VAL A 362 25.86 -16.70 -10.55
N VAL A 363 25.45 -15.65 -11.24
CA VAL A 363 24.59 -14.59 -10.70
C VAL A 363 23.26 -14.63 -11.46
N PHE A 364 22.19 -15.06 -10.80
CA PHE A 364 20.84 -14.99 -11.35
C PHE A 364 20.23 -13.61 -11.09
N TYR A 365 19.84 -12.92 -12.16
CA TYR A 365 19.10 -11.65 -12.08
C TYR A 365 17.70 -11.81 -12.66
N PHE A 366 16.74 -11.07 -12.10
CA PHE A 366 15.32 -11.24 -12.39
C PHE A 366 14.76 -10.04 -13.14
N TRP A 367 14.00 -10.28 -14.23
CA TRP A 367 13.42 -9.19 -15.01
C TRP A 367 12.04 -9.53 -15.60
N SER A 368 11.29 -8.48 -15.99
CA SER A 368 10.00 -8.59 -16.67
C SER A 368 9.80 -7.40 -17.62
N ALA A 369 9.13 -7.64 -18.74
CA ALA A 369 8.74 -6.58 -19.68
C ALA A 369 7.81 -5.51 -19.07
N ASN A 370 7.08 -5.87 -18.00
CA ASN A 370 6.17 -4.95 -17.31
C ASN A 370 6.92 -3.86 -16.53
N GLN A 371 8.25 -3.94 -16.42
CA GLN A 371 9.08 -2.98 -15.70
C GLN A 371 10.22 -2.45 -16.59
N LYS A 372 9.87 -1.83 -17.72
CA LYS A 372 10.82 -1.42 -18.77
C LYS A 372 12.00 -0.57 -18.25
N GLY A 373 11.73 0.46 -17.42
CA GLY A 373 12.78 1.34 -16.90
C GLY A 373 13.78 0.62 -15.97
N HIS A 374 13.27 -0.31 -15.15
CA HIS A 374 14.09 -1.18 -14.32
C HIS A 374 14.91 -2.15 -15.16
N PHE A 375 14.30 -2.82 -16.13
CA PHE A 375 14.97 -3.74 -17.04
C PHE A 375 16.13 -3.06 -17.81
N ASP A 376 15.91 -1.86 -18.34
CA ASP A 376 16.95 -1.11 -19.08
C ASP A 376 18.16 -0.77 -18.19
N SER A 377 17.88 -0.38 -16.94
CA SER A 377 18.90 -0.07 -15.94
C SER A 377 19.67 -1.33 -15.51
N MET A 378 18.97 -2.46 -15.37
CA MET A 378 19.53 -3.76 -15.01
C MET A 378 20.43 -4.31 -16.12
N VAL A 379 19.99 -4.28 -17.38
CA VAL A 379 20.80 -4.74 -18.53
C VAL A 379 22.11 -3.96 -18.63
N SER A 380 22.05 -2.65 -18.40
CA SER A 380 23.24 -1.79 -18.41
C SER A 380 24.23 -2.17 -17.30
N ARG A 381 23.71 -2.43 -16.09
CA ARG A 381 24.52 -2.85 -14.94
C ARG A 381 25.12 -4.25 -15.12
N VAL A 382 24.36 -5.21 -15.64
CA VAL A 382 24.85 -6.57 -15.91
C VAL A 382 26.01 -6.54 -16.89
N LYS A 383 25.91 -5.78 -17.99
CA LYS A 383 27.01 -5.64 -18.98
C LYS A 383 28.28 -5.02 -18.40
N GLU A 384 28.16 -4.16 -17.38
CA GLU A 384 29.31 -3.63 -16.63
C GLU A 384 29.94 -4.73 -15.77
N LEU A 385 29.12 -5.47 -15.03
CA LEU A 385 29.56 -6.51 -14.11
C LEU A 385 30.18 -7.71 -14.84
N GLU A 386 29.64 -8.13 -15.98
CA GLU A 386 30.22 -9.18 -16.82
C GLU A 386 31.67 -8.86 -17.25
N LYS A 387 32.00 -7.58 -17.46
CA LYS A 387 33.37 -7.15 -17.78
C LYS A 387 34.28 -7.13 -16.56
N LYS A 388 33.73 -6.77 -15.40
CA LYS A 388 34.48 -6.65 -14.13
C LYS A 388 34.72 -8.02 -13.48
N TYR A 389 33.80 -8.96 -13.68
CA TYR A 389 33.76 -10.28 -13.06
C TYR A 389 33.65 -11.38 -14.13
N PRO A 390 34.69 -11.60 -14.95
CA PRO A 390 34.63 -12.54 -16.08
C PRO A 390 34.48 -14.01 -15.67
N ASP A 391 34.78 -14.34 -14.41
CA ASP A 391 34.63 -15.69 -13.86
C ASP A 391 33.16 -16.00 -13.47
N TYR A 392 32.32 -14.97 -13.33
CA TYR A 392 30.90 -15.12 -13.01
C TYR A 392 30.05 -15.13 -14.27
N HIS A 393 29.06 -16.03 -14.32
CA HIS A 393 28.07 -16.09 -15.39
C HIS A 393 26.80 -15.38 -14.96
N PHE A 394 26.42 -14.31 -15.65
CA PHE A 394 25.19 -13.58 -15.37
C PHE A 394 24.03 -14.20 -16.17
N ILE A 395 23.06 -14.76 -15.45
CA ILE A 395 21.92 -15.49 -16.02
C ILE A 395 20.64 -14.71 -15.75
N GLY A 396 19.93 -14.36 -16.82
CA GLY A 396 18.66 -13.64 -16.75
C GLY A 396 17.48 -14.61 -16.61
N LEU A 397 16.68 -14.42 -15.57
CA LEU A 397 15.43 -15.13 -15.31
C LEU A 397 14.25 -14.18 -15.52
N ASN A 398 13.52 -14.38 -16.62
CA ASN A 398 12.27 -13.68 -16.87
C ASN A 398 11.11 -14.40 -16.18
N PHE A 399 10.27 -13.67 -15.46
CA PHE A 399 9.23 -14.28 -14.62
C PHE A 399 7.79 -13.88 -14.95
N ASN A 400 7.59 -12.84 -15.75
CA ASN A 400 6.25 -12.30 -16.06
C ASN A 400 6.25 -11.61 -17.43
N THR A 401 6.44 -12.35 -18.51
CA THR A 401 6.43 -11.84 -19.90
C THR A 401 6.02 -12.94 -20.87
N GLU A 402 5.17 -12.60 -21.83
CA GLU A 402 4.78 -13.49 -22.93
C GLU A 402 5.98 -13.86 -23.81
N ASP A 403 5.95 -15.07 -24.39
CA ASP A 403 7.09 -15.65 -25.12
C ASP A 403 7.64 -14.74 -26.22
N ASP A 404 6.77 -14.29 -27.13
CA ASP A 404 7.15 -13.44 -28.25
C ASP A 404 7.78 -12.12 -27.79
N THR A 405 7.21 -11.51 -26.75
CA THR A 405 7.74 -10.28 -26.16
C THR A 405 9.10 -10.52 -25.51
N TRP A 406 9.26 -11.63 -24.81
CA TRP A 406 10.52 -12.02 -24.17
C TRP A 406 11.63 -12.23 -25.22
N GLN A 407 11.38 -13.02 -26.26
CA GLN A 407 12.34 -13.26 -27.34
C GLN A 407 12.75 -11.95 -28.04
N ASN A 408 11.78 -11.10 -28.35
CA ASN A 408 12.04 -9.80 -28.97
C ASN A 408 12.88 -8.86 -28.07
N LEU A 409 12.64 -8.87 -26.76
CA LEU A 409 13.43 -8.08 -25.80
C LEU A 409 14.85 -8.59 -25.65
N VAL A 410 15.05 -9.92 -25.58
CA VAL A 410 16.39 -10.53 -25.56
C VAL A 410 17.20 -10.11 -26.79
N ALA A 411 16.62 -10.21 -27.98
CA ALA A 411 17.27 -9.82 -29.23
C ALA A 411 17.54 -8.31 -29.32
N SER A 412 16.53 -7.48 -29.08
CA SER A 412 16.64 -6.01 -29.22
C SER A 412 17.58 -5.36 -28.21
N LYS A 413 17.77 -5.96 -27.02
CA LYS A 413 18.72 -5.49 -26.01
C LYS A 413 20.14 -6.07 -26.18
N GLY A 414 20.32 -6.96 -27.16
CA GLY A 414 21.60 -7.63 -27.40
C GLY A 414 22.06 -8.45 -26.20
N LEU A 415 21.13 -9.13 -25.53
CA LEU A 415 21.43 -10.10 -24.49
C LEU A 415 21.85 -11.43 -25.14
N ASN A 416 22.75 -12.17 -24.50
CA ASN A 416 23.13 -13.50 -24.98
C ASN A 416 21.97 -14.48 -24.75
N PRO A 417 21.35 -15.06 -25.80
CA PRO A 417 20.22 -15.99 -25.66
C PRO A 417 20.51 -17.20 -24.78
N ASP A 418 21.74 -17.72 -24.78
CA ASP A 418 22.14 -18.90 -24.00
C ASP A 418 22.14 -18.64 -22.48
N ASN A 419 22.16 -17.36 -22.09
CA ASN A 419 22.13 -16.91 -20.70
C ASN A 419 20.74 -16.40 -20.28
N GLN A 420 19.71 -16.57 -21.10
CA GLN A 420 18.35 -16.09 -20.81
C GLN A 420 17.38 -17.25 -20.69
N TYR A 421 16.59 -17.22 -19.62
CA TYR A 421 15.57 -18.23 -19.33
C TYR A 421 14.27 -17.55 -18.96
N ARG A 422 13.16 -18.25 -19.19
CA ARG A 422 11.81 -17.77 -18.85
C ARG A 422 11.08 -18.78 -17.97
N SER A 423 10.52 -18.32 -16.86
CA SER A 423 9.56 -19.12 -16.09
C SER A 423 8.22 -19.19 -16.81
N ARG A 424 7.62 -20.38 -16.84
CA ARG A 424 6.23 -20.57 -17.26
C ARG A 424 5.24 -20.47 -16.09
N ASN A 425 5.75 -20.36 -14.87
CA ASN A 425 4.97 -20.27 -13.64
C ASN A 425 5.48 -19.10 -12.79
N PHE A 426 4.77 -17.98 -12.88
CA PHE A 426 5.10 -16.75 -12.14
C PHE A 426 5.11 -16.98 -10.63
N GLU A 427 4.05 -17.61 -10.11
CA GLU A 427 3.84 -17.81 -8.67
C GLU A 427 4.89 -18.76 -8.08
N GLU A 428 5.17 -19.88 -8.74
CA GLU A 428 6.19 -20.83 -8.28
C GLU A 428 7.58 -20.20 -8.21
N LEU A 429 8.00 -19.48 -9.27
CA LEU A 429 9.31 -18.83 -9.29
C LEU A 429 9.41 -17.73 -8.22
N THR A 430 8.42 -16.84 -8.16
CA THR A 430 8.47 -15.67 -7.26
C THR A 430 8.38 -16.07 -5.79
N ASN A 431 7.56 -17.06 -5.45
CA ASN A 431 7.43 -17.55 -4.07
C ASN A 431 8.66 -18.37 -3.65
N THR A 432 9.14 -19.28 -4.50
CA THR A 432 10.25 -20.17 -4.14
C THR A 432 11.58 -19.42 -4.04
N LEU A 433 11.83 -18.46 -4.93
CA LEU A 433 13.05 -17.66 -4.93
C LEU A 433 12.91 -16.33 -4.18
N VAL A 434 11.73 -16.01 -3.66
CA VAL A 434 11.42 -14.79 -2.90
C VAL A 434 11.93 -13.53 -3.63
N ILE A 435 11.40 -13.24 -4.81
CA ILE A 435 11.90 -12.15 -5.68
C ILE A 435 11.50 -10.77 -5.12
N TYR A 436 12.21 -10.31 -4.10
CA TYR A 436 12.07 -8.99 -3.48
C TYR A 436 13.37 -8.54 -2.79
N PRO A 437 13.79 -7.27 -2.92
CA PRO A 437 13.26 -6.26 -3.84
C PRO A 437 13.64 -6.57 -5.30
N MET A 438 13.13 -5.82 -6.28
CA MET A 438 13.39 -6.06 -7.72
C MET A 438 14.88 -6.06 -8.13
N ASN A 439 15.77 -5.47 -7.33
CA ASN A 439 17.22 -5.45 -7.57
C ASN A 439 17.95 -6.66 -6.97
N LYS A 440 17.21 -7.58 -6.35
CA LYS A 440 17.71 -8.84 -5.80
C LYS A 440 18.38 -9.66 -6.90
N VAL A 441 19.48 -10.31 -6.55
CA VAL A 441 20.12 -11.36 -7.34
C VAL A 441 20.45 -12.54 -6.44
N ILE A 442 20.57 -13.73 -7.01
CA ILE A 442 21.05 -14.92 -6.31
C ILE A 442 22.45 -15.25 -6.83
N ILE A 443 23.42 -15.30 -5.93
CA ILE A 443 24.77 -15.76 -6.22
C ILE A 443 24.86 -17.23 -5.83
N ALA A 444 25.26 -18.07 -6.77
CA ALA A 444 25.41 -19.51 -6.58
C ALA A 444 26.76 -20.01 -7.10
N LYS A 445 27.27 -21.07 -6.48
CA LYS A 445 28.50 -21.75 -6.85
C LYS A 445 28.26 -23.25 -6.89
N ASP A 446 28.44 -23.85 -8.05
CA ASP A 446 28.19 -25.29 -8.28
C ASP A 446 26.82 -25.74 -7.73
N SER A 447 25.77 -25.02 -8.13
CA SER A 447 24.39 -25.23 -7.66
C SER A 447 24.11 -24.93 -6.19
N LEU A 448 25.11 -24.59 -5.38
CA LEU A 448 24.92 -24.18 -3.98
C LEU A 448 24.74 -22.66 -3.88
N ILE A 449 23.80 -22.22 -3.08
CA ILE A 449 23.55 -20.80 -2.82
C ILE A 449 24.70 -20.24 -1.98
N VAL A 450 25.31 -19.15 -2.45
CA VAL A 450 26.29 -18.38 -1.70
C VAL A 450 25.60 -17.23 -0.99
N ASP A 451 24.78 -16.48 -1.72
CA ASP A 451 23.98 -15.38 -1.21
C ASP A 451 22.69 -15.27 -2.03
N ALA A 452 21.55 -15.53 -1.39
CA ALA A 452 20.26 -15.41 -2.05
C ALA A 452 19.69 -14.00 -2.02
N PHE A 453 20.19 -13.08 -1.18
CA PHE A 453 19.62 -11.74 -1.00
C PHE A 453 20.58 -10.62 -1.43
N ALA A 454 21.62 -10.96 -2.19
CA ALA A 454 22.51 -10.03 -2.84
C ALA A 454 21.73 -9.02 -3.72
N ASN A 455 22.33 -7.86 -3.95
CA ASN A 455 21.75 -6.78 -4.74
C ASN A 455 22.70 -6.41 -5.88
N LEU A 456 22.17 -6.37 -7.10
CA LEU A 456 22.94 -6.11 -8.33
C LEU A 456 23.75 -4.80 -8.29
N TYR A 457 23.30 -3.81 -7.52
CA TYR A 457 23.92 -2.49 -7.46
C TYR A 457 24.91 -2.34 -6.30
N THR A 458 24.78 -3.11 -5.22
CA THR A 458 25.56 -2.89 -3.99
C THR A 458 26.41 -4.08 -3.56
N SER A 459 26.19 -5.28 -4.08
CA SER A 459 26.94 -6.49 -3.68
C SER A 459 28.22 -6.75 -4.49
N PHE A 460 28.54 -5.91 -5.49
CA PHE A 460 29.64 -6.09 -6.44
C PHE A 460 30.49 -4.83 -6.67
#